data_AF-A0A9Q4GBN7-F1
#
_entry.id   AF-A0A9Q4GBN7-F1
#
_cell.length_a   1.000
_cell.length_b   1.000
_cell.length_c   1.000
_cell.angle_alpha   90.00
_cell.angle_beta   90.00
_cell.angle_gamma   90.00
#
_symmetry.space_group_name_H-M   'P 1'
#
loop_
_entity.id
_entity.type
_entity.pdbx_description
1 polymer ?
#
loop_
_entity_poly.entity_id
_entity_poly.type
_entity_poly.pdbx_seq_one_letter_code
_entity_poly.pdbx_strand_id
1 'polypeptide(L)'
;MTISKIIKNKKIVIAASAVLILTFAFFFFYKFGILQYYRLFSQKKELVGKIAEVEEKNKLLRSEIDSLKTRDSKIEKVAREKYHMVRKGEKVYRIEEK
;
A
#
# COMPACT_ATOMS: atom_id res chain seq x y z
N MET A 1 -18.50 -38.64 42.43
CA MET A 1 -17.17 -38.12 42.79
C MET A 1 -17.24 -36.60 42.79
N THR A 2 -17.16 -35.95 43.94
CA THR A 2 -17.44 -34.51 44.08
C THR A 2 -16.31 -33.64 43.53
N ILE A 3 -16.65 -32.56 42.84
CA ILE A 3 -15.72 -31.57 42.28
C ILE A 3 -14.74 -31.06 43.35
N SER A 4 -15.16 -30.95 44.61
CA SER A 4 -14.29 -30.52 45.72
C SER A 4 -13.15 -31.50 46.04
N LYS A 5 -13.32 -32.81 45.78
CA LYS A 5 -12.28 -33.82 45.98
C LYS A 5 -11.20 -33.73 44.88
N ILE A 6 -11.58 -33.30 43.69
CA ILE A 6 -10.68 -33.05 42.55
C ILE A 6 -9.82 -31.82 42.81
N ILE A 7 -10.41 -30.73 43.32
CA ILE A 7 -9.71 -29.48 43.64
C ILE A 7 -8.72 -29.67 44.81
N LYS A 8 -9.00 -30.56 45.76
CA LYS A 8 -8.07 -30.90 46.86
C LYS A 8 -6.81 -31.65 46.39
N ASN A 9 -6.85 -32.32 45.23
CA ASN A 9 -5.71 -33.04 44.69
C ASN A 9 -4.79 -32.08 43.93
N LYS A 10 -3.74 -31.59 44.60
CA LYS A 10 -2.74 -30.66 44.03
C LYS A 10 -2.19 -31.12 42.68
N LYS A 11 -1.97 -32.43 42.48
CA LYS A 11 -1.49 -32.99 41.19
C LYS A 11 -2.46 -32.75 40.03
N ILE A 12 -3.78 -32.88 40.27
CA ILE A 12 -4.80 -32.67 39.24
C ILE A 12 -4.93 -31.18 38.90
N VAL A 13 -4.87 -30.31 39.92
CA VAL A 13 -4.91 -28.86 39.72
C VAL A 13 -3.68 -28.38 38.92
N ILE A 14 -2.48 -28.89 39.25
CA ILE A 14 -1.26 -28.56 38.51
C ILE A 14 -1.36 -29.03 37.06
N ALA A 15 -1.79 -30.28 36.82
CA ALA A 15 -1.98 -30.79 35.47
C ALA A 15 -3.01 -29.97 34.66
N ALA A 16 -4.15 -29.62 35.27
CA ALA A 16 -5.15 -28.77 34.63
C ALA A 16 -4.62 -27.36 34.31
N SER A 17 -3.85 -26.76 35.21
CA SER A 17 -3.20 -25.46 34.96
C SER A 17 -2.16 -25.53 33.84
N ALA A 18 -1.39 -26.62 33.76
CA ALA A 18 -0.40 -26.82 32.70
C ALA A 18 -1.06 -26.96 31.32
N VAL A 19 -2.16 -27.72 31.25
CA VAL A 19 -2.96 -27.84 30.02
C VAL A 19 -3.54 -26.48 29.62
N LEU A 20 -4.07 -25.70 30.58
CA LEU A 20 -4.60 -24.37 30.30
C LEU A 20 -3.52 -23.42 29.77
N ILE A 21 -2.33 -23.43 30.35
CA ILE A 21 -1.21 -22.60 29.90
C ILE A 21 -0.77 -23.00 28.49
N LEU A 22 -0.70 -24.30 28.20
CA LEU A 22 -0.34 -24.82 26.88
C LEU A 22 -1.38 -24.45 25.82
N THR A 23 -2.68 -24.49 26.13
CA THR A 23 -3.72 -24.09 25.18
C THR A 23 -3.68 -22.59 24.90
N PHE A 24 -3.48 -21.76 25.92
CA PHE A 24 -3.29 -20.33 25.74
C PHE A 24 -2.03 -20.03 24.93
N ALA A 25 -0.90 -20.66 25.27
CA ALA A 25 0.35 -20.50 24.53
C ALA A 25 0.19 -20.90 23.06
N PHE A 26 -0.49 -22.02 22.78
CA PHE A 26 -0.79 -22.42 21.41
C PHE A 26 -1.67 -21.38 20.70
N PHE A 27 -2.70 -20.84 21.35
CA PHE A 27 -3.56 -19.82 20.75
C PHE A 27 -2.81 -18.51 20.43
N PHE A 28 -1.84 -18.12 21.26
CA PHE A 28 -1.02 -16.93 21.05
C PHE A 28 0.12 -17.14 20.04
N PHE A 29 0.77 -18.31 20.03
CA PHE A 29 1.95 -18.60 19.20
C PHE A 29 1.64 -19.33 17.88
N TYR A 30 0.45 -19.91 17.72
CA TYR A 30 0.09 -20.57 16.47
C TYR A 30 -0.11 -19.52 15.36
N LYS A 31 0.27 -19.88 14.12
CA LYS A 31 0.39 -18.99 12.93
C LYS A 31 -0.86 -18.14 12.60
N PHE A 32 -2.02 -18.42 13.21
CA PHE A 32 -3.28 -17.68 13.06
C PHE A 32 -3.73 -16.97 14.34
N GLY A 33 -2.81 -16.71 15.27
CA GLY A 33 -3.11 -15.98 16.50
C GLY A 33 -3.66 -14.58 16.23
N ILE A 34 -4.36 -14.03 17.22
CA ILE A 34 -5.04 -12.73 17.15
C ILE A 34 -4.10 -11.61 16.66
N LEU A 35 -2.82 -11.66 17.04
CA LEU A 35 -1.81 -10.68 16.62
C LEU A 35 -1.58 -10.66 15.10
N GLN A 36 -1.57 -11.84 14.47
CA GLN A 36 -1.40 -11.97 13.02
C GLN A 36 -2.62 -11.41 12.30
N TYR A 37 -3.83 -11.66 12.82
CA TYR A 37 -5.06 -11.10 12.28
C TYR A 37 -5.05 -9.56 12.30
N TYR A 38 -4.68 -8.93 13.43
CA TYR A 38 -4.57 -7.48 13.50
C TYR A 38 -3.50 -6.93 12.55
N ARG A 39 -2.35 -7.61 12.42
CA ARG A 39 -1.31 -7.20 11.47
C ARG A 39 -1.83 -7.24 10.03
N LEU A 40 -2.50 -8.32 9.63
CA LEU A 40 -3.10 -8.44 8.30
C LEU A 40 -4.18 -7.38 8.07
N PHE A 41 -5.01 -7.10 9.08
CA PHE A 41 -6.05 -6.08 8.98
C PHE A 41 -5.46 -4.69 8.75
N SER A 42 -4.41 -4.33 9.51
CA SER A 42 -3.70 -3.07 9.33
C SER A 42 -3.02 -2.97 7.96
N GLN A 43 -2.34 -4.04 7.51
CA GLN A 43 -1.73 -4.08 6.17
C GLN A 43 -2.77 -3.91 5.07
N LYS A 44 -3.92 -4.58 5.19
CA LYS A 44 -5.03 -4.42 4.24
C LYS A 44 -5.50 -2.96 4.20
N LYS A 45 -5.68 -2.33 5.35
CA LYS A 45 -6.10 -0.93 5.44
C LYS A 45 -5.08 0.01 4.79
N GLU A 46 -3.79 -0.21 5.03
CA GLU A 46 -2.71 0.56 4.42
C GLU A 46 -2.68 0.40 2.89
N LEU A 47 -2.78 -0.84 2.39
CA LEU A 47 -2.81 -1.11 0.95
C LEU A 47 -3.99 -0.42 0.26
N VAL A 48 -5.18 -0.48 0.87
CA VAL A 48 -6.36 0.21 0.33
C VAL A 48 -6.16 1.73 0.29
N GLY A 49 -5.56 2.31 1.33
CA GLY A 49 -5.20 3.73 1.33
C GLY A 49 -4.22 4.09 0.21
N LYS A 50 -3.17 3.26 0.01
CA LYS A 50 -2.20 3.45 -1.07
C LYS A 50 -2.84 3.34 -2.45
N ILE A 51 -3.79 2.42 -2.65
CA ILE A 51 -4.52 2.31 -3.91
C ILE A 51 -5.29 3.61 -4.18
N ALA A 52 -6.04 4.12 -3.19
CA ALA A 52 -6.78 5.37 -3.35
C ALA A 52 -5.87 6.56 -3.69
N GLU A 53 -4.73 6.68 -3.00
CA GLU A 53 -3.75 7.73 -3.28
C GLU A 53 -3.18 7.64 -4.71
N VAL A 54 -2.85 6.42 -5.16
CA VAL A 54 -2.32 6.19 -6.50
C VAL A 54 -3.38 6.44 -7.57
N GLU A 55 -4.63 6.06 -7.33
CA GLU A 55 -5.76 6.35 -8.22
C GLU A 55 -6.01 7.85 -8.36
N GLU A 56 -5.96 8.60 -7.26
CA GLU A 56 -6.10 10.06 -7.28
C GLU A 56 -4.96 10.71 -8.08
N LYS A 57 -3.71 10.32 -7.82
CA LYS A 57 -2.55 10.80 -8.60
C LYS A 57 -2.69 10.46 -10.08
N ASN A 58 -3.12 9.25 -10.42
CA ASN A 58 -3.36 8.85 -11.81
C ASN A 58 -4.44 9.71 -12.46
N LYS A 59 -5.52 10.03 -11.76
CA LYS A 59 -6.58 10.91 -12.27
C LYS A 59 -6.06 12.32 -12.55
N LEU A 60 -5.28 12.88 -11.62
CA LEU A 60 -4.66 14.20 -11.78
C LEU A 60 -3.71 14.23 -12.98
N LEU A 61 -2.80 13.25 -13.08
CA LEU A 61 -1.85 13.14 -14.19
C LEU A 61 -2.57 12.96 -15.54
N ARG A 62 -3.66 12.17 -15.58
CA ARG A 62 -4.48 12.03 -16.79
C ARG A 62 -5.14 13.33 -17.18
N SER A 63 -5.71 14.06 -16.23
CA SER A 63 -6.28 15.39 -16.48
C SER A 63 -5.23 16.37 -16.98
N GLU A 64 -4.01 16.32 -16.44
CA GLU A 64 -2.90 17.14 -16.90
C GLU A 64 -2.51 16.78 -18.34
N ILE A 65 -2.35 15.49 -18.65
CA ILE A 65 -2.09 14.99 -20.01
C ILE A 65 -3.18 15.44 -20.98
N ASP A 66 -4.45 15.32 -20.60
CA ASP A 66 -5.57 15.73 -21.45
C ASP A 66 -5.56 17.24 -21.68
N SER A 67 -5.22 18.04 -20.67
CA SER A 67 -5.06 19.50 -20.78
C SER A 67 -3.87 19.92 -21.65
N LEU A 68 -2.82 19.09 -21.69
CA LEU A 68 -1.65 19.28 -22.55
C LEU A 68 -1.95 18.87 -23.98
N LYS A 69 -2.74 17.80 -24.18
CA LYS A 69 -3.14 17.29 -25.50
C LYS A 69 -4.18 18.16 -26.20
N THR A 70 -5.12 18.74 -25.46
CA THR A 70 -6.19 19.58 -26.04
C THR A 70 -5.73 20.97 -26.45
N ARG A 71 -4.50 21.38 -26.13
CA ARG A 71 -3.93 22.66 -26.56
C ARG A 71 -2.78 22.40 -27.52
N ASP A 72 -3.09 22.34 -28.82
CA ASP A 72 -2.09 22.25 -29.91
C ASP A 72 -0.94 23.27 -29.72
N SER A 73 -1.24 24.45 -29.18
CA SER A 73 -0.25 25.49 -28.88
C SER A 73 0.78 25.09 -27.83
N LYS A 74 0.42 24.28 -26.82
CA LYS A 74 1.37 23.79 -25.81
C LYS A 74 2.24 22.66 -26.36
N ILE A 75 1.67 21.76 -27.16
CA ILE A 75 2.45 20.72 -27.86
C ILE A 75 3.45 21.38 -28.81
N GLU A 76 3.00 22.35 -29.60
CA GLU A 76 3.85 23.10 -30.51
C GLU A 76 4.96 23.86 -29.77
N LYS A 77 4.64 24.49 -28.63
CA LYS A 77 5.63 25.15 -27.78
C LYS A 77 6.72 24.18 -27.31
N VAL A 78 6.35 23.01 -26.79
CA VAL A 78 7.32 21.98 -26.34
C VAL A 78 8.13 21.43 -27.51
N ALA A 79 7.49 21.18 -28.66
CA ALA A 79 8.16 20.69 -29.86
C ALA A 79 9.22 21.70 -30.37
N ARG A 80 8.91 22.99 -30.36
CA ARG A 80 9.83 24.07 -30.78
C ARG A 80 10.92 24.37 -29.75
N GLU A 81 10.58 24.45 -28.46
CA GLU A 81 11.53 24.84 -27.41
C GLU A 81 12.45 23.70 -26.98
N LYS A 82 11.90 22.50 -26.76
CA LYS A 82 12.65 21.37 -26.19
C LYS A 82 13.30 20.48 -27.25
N TYR A 83 12.68 20.39 -28.41
CA TYR A 83 13.10 19.48 -29.49
C TYR A 83 13.49 20.20 -30.78
N HIS A 84 13.43 21.55 -30.81
CA HIS A 84 13.76 22.38 -31.98
C HIS A 84 13.06 21.95 -33.28
N MET A 85 11.87 21.36 -33.15
CA MET A 85 11.08 20.91 -34.29
C MET A 85 10.48 22.10 -35.03
N VAL A 86 10.48 22.02 -36.36
CA VAL A 86 9.92 23.03 -37.26
C VAL A 86 8.91 22.41 -38.21
N ARG A 87 7.90 23.19 -38.62
CA ARG A 87 6.92 22.72 -39.60
C ARG A 87 7.55 22.67 -41.00
N LYS A 88 7.05 21.79 -41.87
CA LYS A 88 7.48 21.73 -43.27
C LYS A 88 7.27 23.12 -43.93
N GLY A 89 8.36 23.73 -44.40
CA GLY A 89 8.35 25.03 -45.06
C GLY A 89 8.83 26.21 -44.22
N GLU A 90 9.11 26.04 -42.93
CA GLU A 90 9.70 27.10 -42.09
C GLU A 90 11.22 27.19 -42.26
N LYS A 91 11.76 28.42 -42.27
CA LYS A 91 13.21 28.69 -42.32
C LYS A 91 13.76 28.86 -40.90
N VAL A 92 14.78 28.07 -40.54
CA VAL A 92 15.48 28.17 -39.26
C VAL A 92 16.67 29.10 -39.38
N TYR A 93 16.78 30.08 -38.47
CA TYR A 93 17.96 30.93 -38.33
C TYR A 93 18.68 30.53 -37.03
N ARG A 94 19.92 30.05 -37.13
CA ARG A 94 20.81 29.92 -35.98
C ARG A 94 21.68 31.17 -35.90
N ILE A 95 21.70 31.80 -34.74
CA ILE A 95 22.61 32.88 -34.41
C ILE A 95 23.80 32.22 -33.74
N GLU A 96 24.98 32.30 -34.35
CA GLU A 96 26.23 31.92 -33.69
C GLU A 96 26.77 33.15 -32.98
N GLU A 97 26.98 33.05 -31.67
CA GLU A 97 27.67 34.10 -30.90
C GLU A 97 29.16 34.09 -31.26
N LYS A 98 29.70 35.29 -31.47
CA LYS A 98 31.08 35.53 -31.95
C LYS A 98 32.13 35.32 -30.88
#